data_AF-A0A259A3M6-F1
#
_entry.id   AF-A0A259A3M6-F1
#
_cell.length_a   1.000
_cell.length_b   1.000
_cell.length_c   1.000
_cell.angle_alpha   90.00
_cell.angle_beta   90.00
_cell.angle_gamma   90.00
#
_symmetry.space_group_name_H-M   'P 1'
#
loop_
_entity.id
_entity.type
_entity.pdbx_description
1 polymer ?
#
loop_
_entity_poly.entity_id
_entity_poly.type
_entity_poly.pdbx_seq_one_letter_code
_entity_poly.pdbx_strand_id
1 'polypeptide(L)'
;DGKVAIAGPKGFKKDTEVTRAALTEYPRSQWWLFAIADDALMAEIEAIRAQYDESKKRLEQRFLDKVEKLQRGDELPPGVMKMVKVFVAVKRKIQPGDKMAGRHGNKGVVSRIVPVEDMPFLEDGTNVDIVLNPLGVPSRMNVGQILETHLGWACAGLGRQVAAAMDAYYGKKDLAPVRETLETIYGPEDITVLDEGQVLELGENLRKGVPMATPVFDGAHEADIETQLEKAGLDRSGQSTLYDGRTGEPFDRKVTVGYIYMLKLHHLVDDKIHARSIGPYSLVTQQPLGGKAQFGGQRFGEMEVWALEAYGAAYTLQEMLTVKSDDVAGRTKVYESIVRGEDSFESGIPESFNVLVKEMRSLGLNVELVNSKTGRNVSPGTRENLPAAE
;
A
#
# COMPACT_ATOMS: atom_id res chain seq x y z
N ASP A 1 -4.34 34.64 45.54
CA ASP A 1 -4.89 34.60 46.91
C ASP A 1 -4.08 35.50 47.80
N GLY A 2 -4.74 36.38 48.57
CA GLY A 2 -4.11 37.25 49.58
C GLY A 2 -3.54 38.58 49.08
N LYS A 3 -3.89 39.02 47.86
CA LYS A 3 -3.51 40.33 47.31
C LYS A 3 -4.72 41.28 47.35
N VAL A 4 -4.50 42.54 47.72
CA VAL A 4 -5.56 43.56 47.84
C VAL A 4 -5.92 44.11 46.47
N ALA A 5 -7.18 44.00 46.08
CA ALA A 5 -7.68 44.60 44.84
C ALA A 5 -8.24 46.00 45.07
N ILE A 6 -7.74 46.97 44.30
CA ILE A 6 -8.16 48.38 44.29
C ILE A 6 -9.46 48.55 43.51
N ALA A 7 -9.69 47.72 42.48
CA ALA A 7 -10.90 47.73 41.67
C ALA A 7 -11.29 46.31 41.23
N GLY A 8 -12.57 46.12 40.91
CA GLY A 8 -13.12 44.84 40.50
C GLY A 8 -14.49 44.97 39.82
N PRO A 9 -15.07 43.86 39.35
CA PRO A 9 -16.38 43.83 38.72
C PRO A 9 -17.52 44.32 39.64
N LYS A 10 -18.65 44.68 39.03
CA LYS A 10 -19.79 45.29 39.73
C LYS A 10 -20.26 44.40 40.89
N GLY A 11 -20.17 44.92 42.11
CA GLY A 11 -20.50 44.20 43.35
C GLY A 11 -19.29 43.78 44.20
N PHE A 12 -18.05 43.93 43.70
CA PHE A 12 -16.84 43.69 44.47
C PHE A 12 -16.52 44.89 45.38
N LYS A 13 -16.20 44.63 46.66
CA LYS A 13 -15.80 45.67 47.61
C LYS A 13 -14.34 46.06 47.39
N LYS A 14 -14.06 47.37 47.25
CA LYS A 14 -12.70 47.90 47.13
C LYS A 14 -11.89 47.57 48.38
N ASP A 15 -10.57 47.43 48.22
CA ASP A 15 -9.60 47.15 49.29
C ASP A 15 -9.83 45.81 50.03
N THR A 16 -10.52 44.87 49.37
CA THR A 16 -10.72 43.52 49.89
C THR A 16 -9.71 42.57 49.26
N GLU A 17 -9.22 41.61 50.05
CA GLU A 17 -8.33 40.57 49.55
C GLU A 17 -9.03 39.69 48.51
N VAL A 18 -8.36 39.51 47.36
CA VAL A 18 -8.82 38.59 46.33
C VAL A 18 -8.53 37.16 46.78
N THR A 19 -9.58 36.45 47.17
CA THR A 19 -9.55 35.01 47.46
C THR A 19 -10.12 34.21 46.29
N ARG A 20 -9.66 32.96 46.13
CA ARG A 20 -10.15 32.04 45.10
C ARG A 20 -11.66 31.81 45.15
N ALA A 21 -12.25 31.86 46.35
CA ALA A 21 -13.69 31.82 46.54
C ALA A 21 -14.38 33.03 45.89
N ALA A 22 -13.87 34.24 46.16
CA ALA A 22 -14.40 35.48 45.58
C ALA A 22 -14.26 35.53 44.04
N LEU A 23 -13.18 35.01 43.46
CA LEU A 23 -13.02 34.94 42.00
C LEU A 23 -14.03 34.00 41.31
N THR A 24 -14.46 32.95 42.02
CA THR A 24 -15.39 31.96 41.47
C THR A 24 -16.83 32.49 41.41
N GLU A 25 -17.16 33.51 42.21
CA GLU A 25 -18.47 34.20 42.18
C GLU A 25 -18.68 35.05 40.93
N TYR A 26 -17.59 35.44 40.24
CA TYR A 26 -17.65 36.24 39.01
C TYR A 26 -17.37 35.41 37.77
N PRO A 27 -18.08 35.65 36.65
CA PRO A 27 -17.76 35.06 35.37
C PRO A 27 -16.31 35.33 34.96
N ARG A 28 -15.64 34.33 34.37
CA ARG A 28 -14.24 34.44 33.92
C ARG A 28 -13.97 35.61 32.97
N SER A 29 -14.97 36.05 32.21
CA SER A 29 -14.87 37.23 31.33
C SER A 29 -14.64 38.54 32.11
N GLN A 30 -15.04 38.58 33.37
CA GLN A 30 -14.92 39.74 34.26
C GLN A 30 -13.65 39.71 35.10
N TRP A 31 -12.85 38.65 35.02
CA TRP A 31 -11.60 38.53 35.79
C TRP A 31 -10.55 39.57 35.36
N TRP A 32 -10.61 40.04 34.11
CA TRP A 32 -9.77 41.12 33.60
C TRP A 32 -10.12 42.51 34.18
N LEU A 33 -11.20 42.63 34.94
CA LEU A 33 -11.64 43.88 35.58
C LEU A 33 -11.09 44.05 37.00
N PHE A 34 -10.41 43.04 37.55
CA PHE A 34 -9.72 43.17 38.83
C PHE A 34 -8.42 43.93 38.64
N ALA A 35 -8.24 45.00 39.41
CA ALA A 35 -6.99 45.75 39.50
C ALA A 35 -6.38 45.55 40.89
N ILE A 36 -5.13 45.12 40.95
CA ILE A 36 -4.38 44.83 42.17
C ILE A 36 -3.46 46.02 42.47
N ALA A 37 -3.17 46.27 43.76
CA ALA A 37 -2.29 47.36 44.18
C ALA A 37 -0.80 47.17 43.85
N ASP A 38 -0.42 46.00 43.37
CA ASP A 38 0.97 45.61 43.08
C ASP A 38 1.27 45.85 41.60
N ASP A 39 2.06 46.89 41.30
CA ASP A 39 2.36 47.34 39.94
C ASP A 39 3.04 46.25 39.08
N ALA A 40 3.91 45.44 39.69
CA ALA A 40 4.61 44.35 38.98
C ALA A 40 3.63 43.25 38.57
N LEU A 41 2.72 42.87 39.47
CA LEU A 41 1.70 41.86 39.20
C LEU A 41 0.64 42.36 38.19
N MET A 42 0.32 43.65 38.23
CA MET A 42 -0.57 44.25 37.23
C MET A 42 0.05 44.26 35.84
N ALA A 43 1.34 44.55 35.70
CA ALA A 43 2.05 44.44 34.43
C ALA A 43 2.03 43.01 33.86
N GLU A 44 2.17 41.99 34.71
CA GLU A 44 2.00 40.58 34.31
C GLU A 44 0.58 40.26 33.85
N ILE A 45 -0.45 40.71 34.58
CA ILE A 45 -1.86 40.51 34.21
C ILE A 45 -2.18 41.19 32.88
N GLU A 46 -1.67 42.39 32.64
CA GLU A 46 -1.83 43.12 31.38
C GLU A 46 -1.13 42.42 30.21
N ALA A 47 0.08 41.89 30.41
CA ALA A 47 0.78 41.10 29.40
C ALA A 47 0.01 39.81 29.04
N ILE A 48 -0.52 39.10 30.04
CA ILE A 48 -1.34 37.90 29.83
C ILE A 48 -2.65 38.26 29.12
N ARG A 49 -3.27 39.39 29.48
CA ARG A 49 -4.48 39.89 28.81
C ARG A 49 -4.20 40.22 27.34
N ALA A 50 -3.10 40.89 27.04
CA ALA A 50 -2.69 41.21 25.67
C ALA A 50 -2.48 39.93 24.84
N GLN A 51 -1.79 38.93 25.40
CA GLN A 51 -1.59 37.63 24.75
C GLN A 51 -2.92 36.88 24.54
N TYR A 52 -3.84 36.96 25.50
CA TYR A 52 -5.17 36.38 25.40
C TYR A 52 -5.99 37.05 24.29
N ASP A 53 -6.02 38.39 24.24
CA ASP A 53 -6.76 39.15 23.24
C ASP A 53 -6.19 38.93 21.83
N GLU A 54 -4.86 38.84 21.67
CA GLU A 54 -4.21 38.47 20.41
C GLU A 54 -4.59 37.04 19.98
N SER A 55 -4.54 36.09 20.91
CA SER A 55 -4.92 34.70 20.65
C SER A 55 -6.39 34.56 20.28
N LYS A 56 -7.27 35.31 20.95
CA LYS A 56 -8.70 35.40 20.65
C LYS A 56 -8.93 35.97 19.25
N LYS A 57 -8.30 37.09 18.92
CA LYS A 57 -8.39 37.71 17.59
C LYS A 57 -7.93 36.76 16.49
N ARG A 58 -6.82 36.04 16.71
CA ARG A 58 -6.32 35.02 15.77
C ARG A 58 -7.32 33.87 15.56
N LEU A 59 -7.97 33.41 16.63
CA LEU A 59 -9.01 32.38 16.54
C LEU A 59 -10.27 32.88 15.82
N GLU A 60 -10.71 34.11 16.12
CA GLU A 60 -11.83 34.75 15.44
C GLU A 60 -11.57 34.93 13.95
N GLN A 61 -10.39 35.41 13.57
CA GLN A 61 -10.00 35.53 12.16
C GLN A 61 -9.99 34.17 11.46
N ARG A 62 -9.39 33.14 12.08
CA ARG A 62 -9.40 31.78 11.53
C ARG A 62 -10.82 31.21 11.38
N PHE A 63 -11.71 31.55 12.30
CA PHE A 63 -13.11 31.15 12.23
C PHE A 63 -13.83 31.84 11.06
N LEU A 64 -13.67 33.16 10.94
CA LEU A 64 -14.24 33.95 9.83
C LEU A 64 -13.74 33.44 8.48
N ASP A 65 -12.43 33.22 8.33
CA ASP A 65 -11.83 32.68 7.11
C ASP A 65 -12.41 31.30 6.74
N LYS A 66 -12.69 30.44 7.74
CA LYS A 66 -13.31 29.13 7.50
C LYS A 66 -14.77 29.25 7.10
N VAL A 67 -15.53 30.15 7.73
CA VAL A 67 -16.93 30.41 7.40
C VAL A 67 -17.02 30.94 5.97
N GLU A 68 -16.18 31.92 5.62
CA GLU A 68 -16.13 32.48 4.27
C GLU A 68 -15.79 31.40 3.24
N LYS A 69 -14.77 30.57 3.48
CA LYS A 69 -14.41 29.47 2.57
C LYS A 69 -15.51 28.42 2.40
N LEU A 70 -16.33 28.19 3.43
CA LEU A 70 -17.44 27.22 3.36
C LEU A 70 -18.67 27.81 2.67
N GLN A 71 -18.92 29.11 2.85
CA GLN A 71 -20.03 29.82 2.20
C GLN A 71 -19.75 30.14 0.74
N ARG A 72 -18.48 30.35 0.39
CA ARG A 72 -18.04 30.50 -0.99
C ARG A 72 -18.34 29.20 -1.74
N GLY A 73 -19.05 29.31 -2.85
CA GLY A 73 -19.27 28.17 -3.75
C GLY A 73 -17.96 27.64 -4.31
N ASP A 74 -17.91 26.35 -4.59
CA ASP A 74 -16.79 25.74 -5.29
C ASP A 74 -16.74 26.19 -6.75
N GLU A 75 -15.54 26.38 -7.29
CA GLU A 75 -15.36 26.60 -8.72
C GLU A 75 -15.59 25.29 -9.47
N LEU A 76 -16.69 25.22 -10.22
CA LEU A 76 -17.05 24.06 -11.03
C LEU A 76 -16.65 24.29 -12.50
N PRO A 77 -16.24 23.22 -13.22
CA PRO A 77 -16.03 23.30 -14.67
C PRO A 77 -17.28 23.83 -15.40
N PRO A 78 -17.11 24.55 -16.53
CA PRO A 78 -18.24 25.08 -17.28
C PRO A 78 -19.22 23.96 -17.68
N GLY A 79 -20.51 24.17 -17.43
CA GLY A 79 -21.56 23.18 -17.69
C GLY A 79 -21.87 22.22 -16.53
N VAL A 80 -21.07 22.21 -15.44
CA VAL A 80 -21.33 21.39 -14.25
C VAL A 80 -22.10 22.21 -13.20
N MET A 81 -23.34 21.82 -12.92
CA MET A 81 -24.17 22.53 -11.93
C MET A 81 -23.86 22.13 -10.48
N LYS A 82 -23.53 20.86 -10.23
CA LYS A 82 -23.23 20.33 -8.89
C LYS A 82 -22.32 19.11 -9.00
N MET A 83 -21.35 18.99 -8.09
CA MET A 83 -20.48 17.83 -7.95
C MET A 83 -20.74 17.14 -6.61
N VAL A 84 -20.87 15.82 -6.62
CA VAL A 84 -21.01 15.00 -5.40
C VAL A 84 -19.83 14.02 -5.36
N LYS A 85 -19.02 14.10 -4.29
CA LYS A 85 -17.89 13.20 -4.06
C LYS A 85 -18.27 12.19 -2.98
N VAL A 86 -18.24 10.90 -3.31
CA VAL A 86 -18.49 9.79 -2.37
C VAL A 86 -17.16 9.10 -2.09
N PHE A 87 -16.77 9.04 -0.83
CA PHE A 87 -15.57 8.33 -0.39
C PHE A 87 -15.96 6.95 0.10
N VAL A 88 -15.38 5.91 -0.51
CA VAL A 88 -15.60 4.51 -0.13
C VAL A 88 -14.30 3.94 0.43
N ALA A 89 -14.34 3.49 1.67
CA ALA A 89 -13.21 2.83 2.32
C ALA A 89 -13.36 1.31 2.20
N VAL A 90 -12.33 0.63 1.69
CA VAL A 90 -12.32 -0.84 1.52
C VAL A 90 -11.09 -1.41 2.22
N LYS A 91 -11.29 -2.40 3.09
CA LYS A 91 -10.20 -3.19 3.68
C LYS A 91 -9.92 -4.41 2.80
N ARG A 92 -8.75 -4.45 2.17
CA ARG A 92 -8.31 -5.57 1.32
C ARG A 92 -7.46 -6.55 2.14
N LYS A 93 -7.82 -7.84 2.12
CA LYS A 93 -7.08 -8.91 2.80
C LYS A 93 -5.93 -9.41 1.92
N ILE A 94 -5.02 -10.21 2.48
CA ILE A 94 -4.02 -10.94 1.69
C ILE A 94 -4.68 -12.15 1.02
N GLN A 95 -4.28 -12.44 -0.21
CA GLN A 95 -4.82 -13.55 -0.98
C GLN A 95 -3.77 -14.11 -1.95
N PRO A 96 -3.95 -15.35 -2.43
CA PRO A 96 -3.10 -15.91 -3.49
C PRO A 96 -3.05 -14.98 -4.70
N GLY A 97 -1.86 -14.75 -5.24
CA GLY A 97 -1.63 -13.80 -6.33
C GLY A 97 -1.15 -12.41 -5.87
N ASP A 98 -1.30 -12.04 -4.61
CA ASP A 98 -0.73 -10.79 -4.09
C ASP A 98 0.80 -10.85 -4.07
N LYS A 99 1.44 -9.72 -4.38
CA LYS A 99 2.90 -9.61 -4.40
C LYS A 99 3.46 -9.16 -3.05
N MET A 100 4.41 -9.94 -2.54
CA MET A 100 5.15 -9.67 -1.31
C MET A 100 6.64 -9.45 -1.62
N ALA A 101 7.35 -8.75 -0.75
CA ALA A 101 8.79 -8.53 -0.88
C ALA A 101 9.47 -8.49 0.49
N GLY A 102 10.68 -9.04 0.58
CA GLY A 102 11.58 -8.74 1.69
C GLY A 102 12.41 -7.49 1.42
N ARG A 103 13.17 -7.05 2.42
CA ARG A 103 14.03 -5.87 2.33
C ARG A 103 15.26 -6.06 1.44
N HIS A 104 15.68 -7.33 1.24
CA HIS A 104 16.87 -7.70 0.47
C HIS A 104 16.60 -7.97 -1.02
N GLY A 105 15.54 -7.37 -1.57
CA GLY A 105 15.19 -7.48 -3.00
C GLY A 105 14.54 -8.81 -3.42
N ASN A 106 14.33 -9.74 -2.47
CA ASN A 106 13.57 -10.96 -2.69
C ASN A 106 12.08 -10.63 -2.85
N LYS A 107 11.56 -10.76 -4.07
CA LYS A 107 10.14 -10.53 -4.39
C LYS A 107 9.49 -11.87 -4.75
N GLY A 108 8.25 -12.05 -4.30
CA GLY A 108 7.48 -13.26 -4.53
C GLY A 108 5.99 -12.95 -4.68
N VAL A 109 5.25 -13.95 -5.14
CA VAL A 109 3.79 -13.93 -5.19
C VAL A 109 3.30 -14.98 -4.20
N VAL A 110 2.27 -14.66 -3.42
CA VAL A 110 1.65 -15.64 -2.51
C VAL A 110 1.03 -16.75 -3.35
N SER A 111 1.50 -17.98 -3.19
CA SER A 111 1.00 -19.13 -3.95
C SER A 111 -0.21 -19.77 -3.28
N ARG A 112 -0.13 -20.04 -1.98
CA ARG A 112 -1.16 -20.72 -1.21
C ARG A 112 -1.20 -20.19 0.23
N ILE A 113 -2.40 -20.08 0.77
CA ILE A 113 -2.64 -19.88 2.20
C ILE A 113 -3.07 -21.23 2.74
N VAL A 114 -2.33 -21.76 3.70
CA VAL A 114 -2.58 -23.08 4.29
C VAL A 114 -3.07 -22.94 5.73
N PRO A 115 -3.82 -23.92 6.24
CA PRO A 115 -4.11 -24.03 7.67
C PRO A 115 -2.82 -24.13 8.50
N VAL A 116 -2.90 -23.74 9.78
CA VAL A 116 -1.72 -23.67 10.66
C VAL A 116 -1.21 -25.08 11.02
N GLU A 117 -2.10 -26.05 11.15
CA GLU A 117 -1.80 -27.45 11.42
C GLU A 117 -0.97 -28.12 10.32
N ASP A 118 -1.08 -27.61 9.09
CA ASP A 118 -0.33 -28.11 7.93
C ASP A 118 1.08 -27.49 7.83
N MET A 119 1.39 -26.46 8.63
CA MET A 119 2.67 -25.76 8.58
C MET A 119 3.74 -26.47 9.40
N PRO A 120 4.99 -26.50 8.93
CA PRO A 120 6.11 -26.98 9.73
C PRO A 120 6.18 -26.30 11.09
N PHE A 121 6.56 -27.04 12.12
CA PHE A 121 6.66 -26.55 13.49
C PHE A 121 7.98 -26.93 14.15
N LEU A 122 8.36 -26.15 15.17
CA LEU A 122 9.55 -26.35 15.99
C LEU A 122 9.30 -27.35 17.12
N GLU A 123 10.35 -27.78 17.81
CA GLU A 123 10.26 -28.67 18.98
C GLU A 123 9.36 -28.13 20.10
N ASP A 124 9.25 -26.80 20.22
CA ASP A 124 8.37 -26.12 21.18
C ASP A 124 6.89 -26.06 20.74
N GLY A 125 6.57 -26.60 19.56
CA GLY A 125 5.23 -26.58 18.97
C GLY A 125 4.91 -25.32 18.16
N THR A 126 5.83 -24.35 18.07
CA THR A 126 5.59 -23.10 17.32
C THR A 126 5.61 -23.37 15.81
N ASN A 127 4.52 -23.04 15.12
CA ASN A 127 4.43 -23.14 13.66
C ASN A 127 5.16 -21.98 12.97
N VAL A 128 5.71 -22.26 11.79
CA VAL A 128 6.27 -21.24 10.90
C VAL A 128 5.14 -20.49 10.17
N ASP A 129 5.28 -19.18 9.97
CA ASP A 129 4.30 -18.36 9.24
C ASP A 129 4.48 -18.39 7.71
N ILE A 130 5.73 -18.37 7.23
CA ILE A 130 6.08 -18.26 5.80
C ILE A 130 7.22 -19.22 5.47
N VAL A 131 7.04 -20.03 4.41
CA VAL A 131 8.09 -20.88 3.85
C VAL A 131 8.69 -20.20 2.61
N LEU A 132 10.00 -19.98 2.62
CA LEU A 132 10.74 -19.38 1.51
C LEU A 132 11.64 -20.42 0.82
N ASN A 133 11.85 -20.24 -0.49
CA ASN A 133 12.71 -21.13 -1.26
C ASN A 133 14.20 -20.73 -1.11
N PRO A 134 15.09 -21.63 -0.62
CA PRO A 134 16.50 -21.31 -0.43
C PRO A 134 17.29 -21.15 -1.75
N LEU A 135 16.82 -21.71 -2.86
CA LEU A 135 17.52 -21.68 -4.16
C LEU A 135 17.74 -20.27 -4.70
N GLY A 136 16.92 -19.31 -4.28
CA GLY A 136 17.05 -17.92 -4.69
C GLY A 136 18.25 -17.20 -4.11
N VAL A 137 18.79 -17.66 -2.96
CA VAL A 137 19.88 -16.97 -2.27
C VAL A 137 21.22 -17.13 -2.99
N PRO A 138 21.67 -18.35 -3.35
CA PRO A 138 22.95 -18.51 -4.05
C PRO A 138 22.94 -17.85 -5.43
N SER A 139 21.81 -17.94 -6.16
CA SER A 139 21.69 -17.39 -7.51
C SER A 139 21.71 -15.86 -7.56
N ARG A 140 21.19 -15.18 -6.52
CA ARG A 140 21.11 -13.71 -6.46
C ARG A 140 22.15 -13.06 -5.57
N MET A 141 22.95 -13.86 -4.86
CA MET A 141 24.03 -13.42 -3.95
C MET A 141 23.57 -12.43 -2.88
N ASN A 142 22.30 -12.49 -2.45
CA ASN A 142 21.74 -11.61 -1.43
C ASN A 142 21.72 -12.30 -0.05
N VAL A 143 22.91 -12.64 0.45
CA VAL A 143 23.13 -13.38 1.70
C VAL A 143 22.62 -12.61 2.93
N GLY A 144 22.53 -11.28 2.86
CA GLY A 144 22.03 -10.44 3.94
C GLY A 144 20.65 -10.84 4.48
N GLN A 145 19.79 -11.47 3.66
CA GLN A 145 18.49 -11.96 4.13
C GLN A 145 18.62 -13.10 5.15
N ILE A 146 19.69 -13.92 5.06
CA ILE A 146 19.97 -15.00 6.01
C ILE A 146 20.47 -14.38 7.31
N LEU A 147 21.37 -13.41 7.23
CA LEU A 147 21.88 -12.69 8.40
C LEU A 147 20.76 -11.93 9.13
N GLU A 148 19.84 -11.29 8.40
CA GLU A 148 18.62 -10.69 8.96
C GLU A 148 17.78 -11.74 9.68
N THR A 149 17.60 -12.91 9.06
CA THR A 149 16.81 -14.01 9.64
C THR A 149 17.42 -14.52 10.94
N HIS A 150 18.75 -14.71 10.98
CA HIS A 150 19.48 -15.14 12.18
C HIS A 150 19.40 -14.09 13.29
N LEU A 151 19.66 -12.82 12.97
CA LEU A 151 19.57 -11.75 13.95
C LEU A 151 18.14 -11.59 14.47
N GLY A 152 17.14 -11.64 13.59
CA GLY A 152 15.73 -11.61 13.97
C GLY A 152 15.32 -12.80 14.86
N TRP A 153 15.94 -13.97 14.67
CA TRP A 153 15.75 -15.12 15.54
C TRP A 153 16.31 -14.88 16.95
N ALA A 154 17.51 -14.31 17.06
CA ALA A 154 18.08 -13.87 18.33
C ALA A 154 17.20 -12.82 19.02
N CYS A 155 16.74 -11.79 18.29
CA CYS A 155 15.86 -10.74 18.80
C CYS A 155 14.59 -11.32 19.45
N ALA A 156 13.94 -12.28 18.78
CA ALA A 156 12.74 -12.92 19.30
C ALA A 156 13.03 -13.84 20.48
N GLY A 157 14.17 -14.56 20.49
CA GLY A 157 14.61 -15.37 21.61
C GLY A 157 14.88 -14.54 22.88
N LEU A 158 15.60 -13.42 22.74
CA LEU A 158 15.80 -12.46 23.84
C LEU A 158 14.47 -11.86 24.32
N GLY A 159 13.56 -11.54 23.39
CA GLY A 159 12.21 -11.07 23.73
C GLY A 159 11.41 -12.10 24.55
N ARG A 160 11.52 -13.39 24.23
CA ARG A 160 10.90 -14.48 25.01
C ARG A 160 11.46 -14.57 26.43
N GLN A 161 12.77 -14.38 26.61
CA GLN A 161 13.39 -14.33 27.95
C GLN A 161 12.88 -13.13 28.76
N VAL A 162 12.81 -11.93 28.15
CA VAL A 162 12.22 -10.74 28.77
C VAL A 162 10.75 -10.97 29.11
N ALA A 163 9.98 -11.59 28.22
CA ALA A 163 8.57 -11.90 28.45
C ALA A 163 8.38 -12.82 29.66
N ALA A 164 9.21 -13.86 29.79
CA ALA A 164 9.21 -14.76 30.93
C ALA A 164 9.60 -14.06 32.25
N ALA A 165 10.59 -13.17 32.21
CA ALA A 165 10.95 -12.34 33.37
C ALA A 165 9.82 -11.39 33.79
N MET A 166 9.12 -10.78 32.82
CA MET A 166 7.95 -9.93 33.06
C MET A 166 6.77 -10.72 33.63
N ASP A 167 6.51 -11.93 33.13
CA ASP A 167 5.49 -12.82 33.71
C ASP A 167 5.81 -13.19 35.17
N ALA A 168 7.09 -13.46 35.47
CA ALA A 168 7.54 -13.69 36.83
C ALA A 168 7.36 -12.45 37.73
N TYR A 169 7.59 -11.25 37.20
CA TYR A 169 7.32 -9.99 37.90
C TYR A 169 5.82 -9.83 38.22
N TYR A 170 4.92 -10.11 37.27
CA TYR A 170 3.48 -10.02 37.54
C TYR A 170 3.00 -11.00 38.61
N GLY A 171 3.64 -12.16 38.74
CA GLY A 171 3.35 -13.13 39.78
C GLY A 171 3.91 -12.78 41.17
N LYS A 172 5.20 -12.42 41.25
CA LYS A 172 5.93 -12.26 42.52
C LYS A 172 6.24 -10.82 42.92
N LYS A 173 6.01 -9.85 42.03
CA LYS A 173 6.36 -8.43 42.19
C LYS A 173 7.84 -8.17 42.45
N ASP A 174 8.70 -9.06 41.97
CA ASP A 174 10.15 -8.94 42.08
C ASP A 174 10.75 -8.39 40.77
N LEU A 175 11.37 -7.21 40.86
CA LEU A 175 11.97 -6.51 39.71
C LEU A 175 13.36 -7.05 39.36
N ALA A 176 14.03 -7.75 40.27
CA ALA A 176 15.42 -8.18 40.09
C ALA A 176 15.62 -9.04 38.81
N PRO A 177 14.78 -10.05 38.52
CA PRO A 177 14.94 -10.87 37.31
C PRO A 177 14.77 -10.09 36.00
N VAL A 178 13.88 -9.10 35.98
CA VAL A 178 13.65 -8.24 34.81
C VAL A 178 14.87 -7.36 34.57
N ARG A 179 15.38 -6.74 35.64
CA ARG A 179 16.57 -5.90 35.59
C ARG A 179 17.80 -6.68 35.14
N GLU A 180 18.05 -7.85 35.73
CA GLU A 180 19.18 -8.74 35.37
C GLU A 180 19.12 -9.18 33.90
N THR A 181 17.93 -9.53 33.40
CA THR A 181 17.74 -9.91 31.99
C THR A 181 18.05 -8.74 31.06
N LEU A 182 17.56 -7.54 31.38
CA LEU A 182 17.82 -6.34 30.57
C LEU A 182 19.29 -5.91 30.62
N GLU A 183 19.94 -6.01 31.77
CA GLU A 183 21.37 -5.73 31.95
C GLU A 183 22.24 -6.70 31.14
N THR A 184 21.81 -7.96 31.01
CA THR A 184 22.50 -8.96 30.17
C THR A 184 22.41 -8.64 28.67
N ILE A 185 21.28 -8.05 28.25
CA ILE A 185 20.97 -7.73 26.86
C ILE A 185 21.67 -6.43 26.42
N TYR A 186 21.41 -5.33 27.12
CA TYR A 186 21.88 -3.98 26.76
C TYR A 186 23.18 -3.59 27.47
N GLY A 187 23.49 -4.20 28.61
CA GLY A 187 24.59 -3.80 29.48
C GLY A 187 24.11 -3.03 30.72
N PRO A 188 24.90 -3.01 31.80
CA PRO A 188 24.51 -2.37 33.06
C PRO A 188 24.45 -0.84 32.97
N GLU A 189 25.21 -0.24 32.07
CA GLU A 189 25.32 1.23 31.96
C GLU A 189 23.99 1.88 31.55
N ASP A 190 23.25 1.24 30.64
CA ASP A 190 21.99 1.78 30.13
C ASP A 190 20.80 1.52 31.06
N ILE A 191 20.82 0.41 31.82
CA ILE A 191 19.69 -0.02 32.65
C ILE A 191 19.73 0.59 34.06
N THR A 192 20.92 0.87 34.59
CA THR A 192 21.09 1.44 35.94
C THR A 192 20.57 2.88 36.05
N VAL A 193 20.49 3.60 34.94
CA VAL A 193 19.96 4.97 34.87
C VAL A 193 18.43 5.02 34.96
N LEU A 194 17.75 3.91 34.62
CA LEU A 194 16.29 3.85 34.54
C LEU A 194 15.64 3.65 35.91
N ASP A 195 14.54 4.39 36.13
CA ASP A 195 13.68 4.19 37.29
C ASP A 195 12.87 2.88 37.19
N GLU A 196 12.27 2.46 38.29
CA GLU A 196 11.51 1.20 38.32
C GLU A 196 10.32 1.19 37.34
N GLY A 197 9.66 2.33 37.14
CA GLY A 197 8.52 2.45 36.22
C GLY A 197 8.97 2.32 34.76
N GLN A 198 10.09 2.93 34.42
CA GLN A 198 10.73 2.90 33.10
C GLN A 198 11.25 1.51 32.76
N VAL A 199 11.82 0.78 33.73
CA VAL A 199 12.26 -0.61 33.53
C VAL A 199 11.06 -1.50 33.20
N LEU A 200 9.92 -1.31 33.87
CA LEU A 200 8.71 -2.07 33.60
C LEU A 200 8.10 -1.74 32.24
N GLU A 201 8.04 -0.45 31.89
CA GLU A 201 7.57 0.00 30.58
C GLU A 201 8.45 -0.55 29.46
N LEU A 202 9.78 -0.50 29.62
CA LEU A 202 10.74 -1.05 28.69
C LEU A 202 10.56 -2.57 28.56
N GLY A 203 10.47 -3.30 29.67
CA GLY A 203 10.23 -4.74 29.68
C GLY A 203 8.95 -5.13 28.94
N GLU A 204 7.84 -4.40 29.15
CA GLU A 204 6.56 -4.66 28.48
C GLU A 204 6.64 -4.42 26.96
N ASN A 205 7.35 -3.38 26.54
CA ASN A 205 7.57 -3.08 25.12
C ASN A 205 8.44 -4.13 24.42
N LEU A 206 9.39 -4.74 25.13
CA LEU A 206 10.36 -5.68 24.57
C LEU A 206 9.91 -7.16 24.54
N ARG A 207 8.74 -7.49 25.11
CA ARG A 207 8.24 -8.89 25.19
C ARG A 207 8.13 -9.58 23.83
N LYS A 208 7.84 -8.83 22.77
CA LYS A 208 7.69 -9.38 21.40
C LYS A 208 9.03 -9.63 20.72
N GLY A 209 10.11 -9.02 21.22
CA GLY A 209 11.42 -9.06 20.58
C GLY A 209 12.22 -7.81 20.92
N VAL A 210 13.53 -8.00 21.07
CA VAL A 210 14.47 -6.89 21.30
C VAL A 210 14.85 -6.27 19.96
N PRO A 211 14.56 -4.99 19.70
CA PRO A 211 14.94 -4.35 18.44
C PRO A 211 16.45 -4.15 18.39
N MET A 212 17.05 -4.56 17.27
CA MET A 212 18.48 -4.38 17.00
C MET A 212 18.66 -3.34 15.89
N ALA A 213 19.69 -2.50 16.03
CA ALA A 213 20.07 -1.51 15.03
C ALA A 213 21.44 -1.88 14.45
N THR A 214 21.47 -2.15 13.14
CA THR A 214 22.70 -2.37 12.37
C THR A 214 22.86 -1.27 11.34
N PRO A 215 23.89 -0.40 11.46
CA PRO A 215 24.23 0.59 10.44
C PRO A 215 24.50 -0.05 9.07
N VAL A 216 24.37 0.75 8.00
CA VAL A 216 24.44 0.25 6.61
C VAL A 216 25.84 -0.24 6.23
N PHE A 217 26.89 0.45 6.70
CA PHE A 217 28.29 0.17 6.31
C PHE A 217 29.19 -0.27 7.47
N ASP A 218 28.71 -0.15 8.71
CA ASP A 218 29.41 -0.54 9.93
C ASP A 218 28.44 -1.33 10.82
N GLY A 219 28.00 -2.47 10.28
CA GLY A 219 26.96 -3.32 10.86
C GLY A 219 27.50 -4.40 11.79
N ALA A 220 26.59 -5.21 12.33
CA ALA A 220 26.96 -6.38 13.12
C ALA A 220 27.77 -7.38 12.29
N HIS A 221 28.83 -7.92 12.87
CA HIS A 221 29.60 -9.01 12.31
C HIS A 221 28.95 -10.36 12.65
N GLU A 222 29.34 -11.42 11.94
CA GLU A 222 28.82 -12.77 12.17
C GLU A 222 29.02 -13.23 13.62
N ALA A 223 30.19 -12.96 14.22
CA ALA A 223 30.49 -13.29 15.61
C ALA A 223 29.55 -12.58 16.61
N ASP A 224 29.10 -11.36 16.29
CA ASP A 224 28.15 -10.63 17.12
C ASP A 224 26.79 -11.31 17.09
N ILE A 225 26.34 -11.74 15.90
CA ILE A 225 25.06 -12.46 15.71
C ILE A 225 25.10 -13.81 16.45
N GLU A 226 26.18 -14.56 16.33
CA GLU A 226 26.36 -15.83 17.05
C GLU A 226 26.29 -15.63 18.57
N THR A 227 26.95 -14.59 19.09
CA THR A 227 26.91 -14.27 20.53
C THR A 227 25.48 -13.95 20.98
N GLN A 228 24.71 -13.23 20.17
CA GLN A 228 23.31 -12.92 20.49
C GLN A 228 22.40 -14.16 20.41
N LEU A 229 22.66 -15.08 19.47
CA LEU A 229 21.96 -16.37 19.42
C LEU A 229 22.24 -17.21 20.67
N GLU A 230 23.49 -17.29 21.11
CA GLU A 230 23.85 -17.99 22.35
C GLU A 230 23.18 -17.37 23.57
N LYS A 231 23.19 -16.03 23.69
CA LYS A 231 22.48 -15.31 24.77
C LYS A 231 20.99 -15.63 24.77
N ALA A 232 20.38 -15.78 23.59
CA ALA A 232 18.99 -16.15 23.42
C ALA A 232 18.69 -17.64 23.73
N GLY A 233 19.71 -18.46 23.99
CA GLY A 233 19.57 -19.91 24.20
C GLY A 233 19.36 -20.69 22.91
N LEU A 234 19.83 -20.17 21.78
CA LEU A 234 19.67 -20.74 20.44
C LEU A 234 21.01 -21.29 19.92
N ASP A 235 20.95 -22.20 18.94
CA ASP A 235 22.14 -22.74 18.27
C ASP A 235 22.86 -21.64 17.47
N ARG A 236 24.20 -21.56 17.58
CA ARG A 236 25.03 -20.58 16.87
C ARG A 236 24.81 -20.60 15.35
N SER A 237 24.50 -21.77 14.79
CA SER A 237 24.25 -21.92 13.36
C SER A 237 22.98 -21.22 12.87
N GLY A 238 22.07 -20.83 13.77
CA GLY A 238 20.75 -20.29 13.43
C GLY A 238 19.82 -21.31 12.78
N GLN A 239 20.17 -22.61 12.84
CA GLN A 239 19.38 -23.71 12.26
C GLN A 239 18.72 -24.54 13.35
N SER A 240 17.45 -24.86 13.14
CA SER A 240 16.63 -25.65 14.07
C SER A 240 16.11 -26.91 13.39
N THR A 241 15.84 -27.95 14.19
CA THR A 241 15.06 -29.11 13.74
C THR A 241 13.60 -28.66 13.56
N LEU A 242 13.04 -28.94 12.39
CA LEU A 242 11.61 -28.73 12.12
C LEU A 242 10.93 -30.09 11.93
N TYR A 243 9.64 -30.13 12.23
CA TYR A 243 8.76 -31.26 12.02
C TYR A 243 7.72 -30.89 10.96
N ASP A 244 7.38 -31.85 10.10
CA ASP A 244 6.32 -31.67 9.11
C ASP A 244 4.95 -31.68 9.81
N GLY A 245 4.15 -30.61 9.64
CA GLY A 245 2.82 -30.50 10.25
C GLY A 245 1.84 -31.58 9.79
N ARG A 246 2.05 -32.17 8.61
CA ARG A 246 1.12 -33.17 8.04
C ARG A 246 1.38 -34.59 8.52
N THR A 247 2.64 -34.94 8.72
CA THR A 247 3.07 -36.31 9.09
C THR A 247 3.53 -36.39 10.54
N GLY A 248 4.01 -35.28 11.11
CA GLY A 248 4.65 -35.21 12.43
C GLY A 248 6.11 -35.67 12.42
N GLU A 249 6.67 -36.06 11.29
CA GLU A 249 8.05 -36.54 11.20
C GLU A 249 9.05 -35.38 11.13
N PRO A 250 10.24 -35.52 11.74
CA PRO A 250 11.30 -34.52 11.63
C PRO A 250 11.90 -34.52 10.23
N PHE A 251 12.31 -33.34 9.75
CA PHE A 251 13.08 -33.24 8.50
C PHE A 251 14.49 -33.82 8.64
N ASP A 252 15.03 -34.38 7.55
CA ASP A 252 16.37 -34.99 7.52
C ASP A 252 17.52 -34.04 7.87
N ARG A 253 17.33 -32.73 7.63
CA ARG A 253 18.34 -31.69 7.87
C ARG A 253 17.73 -30.54 8.65
N LYS A 254 18.55 -29.94 9.52
CA LYS A 254 18.20 -28.68 10.18
C LYS A 254 17.94 -27.59 9.15
N VAL A 255 16.97 -26.73 9.45
CA VAL A 255 16.52 -25.66 8.57
C VAL A 255 16.77 -24.32 9.26
N THR A 256 17.19 -23.32 8.49
CA THR A 256 17.29 -21.95 9.01
C THR A 256 15.90 -21.41 9.31
N VAL A 257 15.66 -21.07 10.57
CA VAL A 257 14.39 -20.50 11.06
C VAL A 257 14.71 -19.17 11.72
N GLY A 258 13.86 -18.17 11.49
CA GLY A 258 14.04 -16.87 12.08
C GLY A 258 12.99 -15.87 11.63
N TYR A 259 13.17 -14.63 12.07
CA TYR A 259 12.27 -13.53 11.70
C TYR A 259 12.91 -12.68 10.61
N ILE A 260 12.26 -12.62 9.46
CA ILE A 260 12.59 -11.73 8.35
C ILE A 260 11.49 -10.70 8.15
N TYR A 261 11.86 -9.44 7.90
CA TYR A 261 10.86 -8.38 7.73
C TYR A 261 10.27 -8.40 6.31
N MET A 262 8.99 -8.77 6.23
CA MET A 262 8.25 -8.89 4.97
C MET A 262 7.29 -7.72 4.75
N LEU A 263 7.27 -7.22 3.51
CA LEU A 263 6.46 -6.10 3.05
C LEU A 263 5.41 -6.57 2.04
N LYS A 264 4.18 -6.06 2.18
CA LYS A 264 3.14 -6.20 1.15
C LYS A 264 3.29 -5.10 0.12
N LEU A 265 3.46 -5.45 -1.16
CA LEU A 265 3.53 -4.46 -2.23
C LEU A 265 2.13 -4.03 -2.67
N HIS A 266 2.03 -2.82 -3.22
CA HIS A 266 0.79 -2.31 -3.84
C HIS A 266 0.39 -3.07 -5.13
N HIS A 267 1.09 -4.15 -5.49
CA HIS A 267 0.74 -5.01 -6.62
C HIS A 267 -0.25 -6.08 -6.16
N LEU A 268 -1.53 -5.68 -6.11
CA LEU A 268 -2.63 -6.53 -5.68
C LEU A 268 -3.23 -7.28 -6.85
N VAL A 269 -3.59 -8.55 -6.64
CA VAL A 269 -4.14 -9.39 -7.72
C VAL A 269 -5.48 -8.87 -8.23
N ASP A 270 -6.34 -8.35 -7.35
CA ASP A 270 -7.66 -7.79 -7.70
C ASP A 270 -7.56 -6.65 -8.72
N ASP A 271 -6.48 -5.87 -8.66
CA ASP A 271 -6.26 -4.76 -9.58
C ASP A 271 -5.77 -5.27 -10.95
N LYS A 272 -5.17 -6.47 -11.00
CA LYS A 272 -4.61 -7.07 -12.21
C LYS A 272 -5.57 -7.99 -12.96
N ILE A 273 -6.41 -8.75 -12.25
CA ILE A 273 -7.36 -9.65 -12.89
C ILE A 273 -8.39 -8.82 -13.68
N HIS A 274 -8.55 -9.18 -14.95
CA HIS A 274 -9.51 -8.57 -15.87
C HIS A 274 -9.82 -9.58 -16.97
N ALA A 275 -11.10 -9.73 -17.30
CA ALA A 275 -11.57 -10.56 -18.38
C ALA A 275 -12.76 -9.86 -19.04
N ARG A 276 -12.96 -10.13 -20.34
CA ARG A 276 -14.12 -9.66 -21.09
C ARG A 276 -14.55 -10.70 -22.11
N SER A 277 -15.84 -10.70 -22.42
CA SER A 277 -16.39 -11.33 -23.61
C SER A 277 -16.64 -10.27 -24.68
N ILE A 278 -17.59 -9.36 -24.43
CA ILE A 278 -17.96 -8.24 -25.30
C ILE A 278 -17.79 -6.93 -24.50
N GLY A 279 -17.60 -5.81 -25.20
CA GLY A 279 -17.42 -4.51 -24.58
C GLY A 279 -17.41 -3.40 -25.65
N PRO A 280 -17.02 -2.17 -25.28
CA PRO A 280 -17.01 -1.06 -26.21
C PRO A 280 -15.92 -1.21 -27.27
N TYR A 281 -16.16 -0.56 -28.42
CA TYR A 281 -15.30 -0.55 -29.59
C TYR A 281 -14.95 0.90 -29.97
N SER A 282 -13.79 1.06 -30.63
CA SER A 282 -13.36 2.33 -31.21
C SER A 282 -14.28 2.76 -32.33
N LEU A 283 -14.61 4.06 -32.40
CA LEU A 283 -15.44 4.61 -33.46
C LEU A 283 -14.76 4.55 -34.84
N VAL A 284 -13.42 4.64 -34.87
CA VAL A 284 -12.64 4.73 -36.12
C VAL A 284 -12.35 3.35 -36.67
N THR A 285 -11.67 2.51 -35.90
CA THR A 285 -11.17 1.20 -36.37
C THR A 285 -12.11 0.04 -36.04
N GLN A 286 -13.20 0.28 -35.30
CA GLN A 286 -14.11 -0.78 -34.82
C GLN A 286 -13.46 -1.88 -33.98
N GLN A 287 -12.22 -1.69 -33.51
CA GLN A 287 -11.50 -2.60 -32.62
C GLN A 287 -11.93 -2.43 -31.16
N PRO A 288 -11.86 -3.49 -30.33
CA PRO A 288 -12.08 -3.38 -28.89
C PRO A 288 -11.20 -2.30 -28.26
N LEU A 289 -11.75 -1.51 -27.33
CA LEU A 289 -10.96 -0.55 -26.57
C LEU A 289 -9.86 -1.25 -25.73
N GLY A 290 -8.83 -0.51 -25.35
CA GLY A 290 -7.72 -1.00 -24.53
C GLY A 290 -7.89 -0.69 -23.04
N GLY A 291 -7.40 -1.57 -22.18
CA GLY A 291 -7.26 -1.31 -20.75
C GLY A 291 -8.50 -1.62 -19.88
N LYS A 292 -8.25 -2.03 -18.64
CA LYS A 292 -9.27 -2.49 -17.68
C LYS A 292 -10.40 -1.49 -17.44
N ALA A 293 -10.07 -0.20 -17.34
CA ALA A 293 -11.05 0.86 -17.02
C ALA A 293 -12.15 1.01 -18.07
N GLN A 294 -11.87 0.66 -19.32
CA GLN A 294 -12.80 0.74 -20.45
C GLN A 294 -13.42 -0.63 -20.79
N PHE A 295 -13.32 -1.61 -19.87
CA PHE A 295 -13.58 -3.01 -20.17
C PHE A 295 -12.83 -3.49 -21.42
N GLY A 296 -11.59 -3.03 -21.60
CA GLY A 296 -10.82 -3.21 -22.82
C GLY A 296 -10.32 -4.65 -23.06
N GLY A 297 -10.02 -4.97 -24.32
CA GLY A 297 -9.44 -6.24 -24.73
C GLY A 297 -7.93 -6.30 -24.52
N GLN A 298 -7.42 -7.53 -24.54
CA GLN A 298 -5.99 -7.76 -24.56
C GLN A 298 -5.47 -7.56 -25.98
N ARG A 299 -4.33 -6.88 -26.11
CA ARG A 299 -3.67 -6.73 -27.40
C ARG A 299 -3.12 -8.09 -27.84
N PHE A 300 -3.60 -8.57 -28.98
CA PHE A 300 -2.96 -9.65 -29.73
C PHE A 300 -1.94 -9.00 -30.67
N GLY A 301 -0.66 -9.19 -30.38
CA GLY A 301 0.45 -8.51 -31.06
C GLY A 301 0.98 -9.30 -32.25
N GLU A 302 1.94 -8.68 -32.93
CA GLU A 302 2.59 -9.24 -34.11
C GLU A 302 3.36 -10.54 -33.81
N MET A 303 4.04 -10.60 -32.66
CA MET A 303 4.77 -11.80 -32.26
C MET A 303 3.83 -12.97 -31.96
N GLU A 304 2.64 -12.71 -31.42
CA GLU A 304 1.63 -13.75 -31.21
C GLU A 304 1.02 -14.24 -32.55
N VAL A 305 0.89 -13.35 -33.54
CA VAL A 305 0.49 -13.72 -34.92
C VAL A 305 1.52 -14.67 -35.53
N TRP A 306 2.81 -14.32 -35.49
CA TRP A 306 3.88 -15.17 -36.01
C TRP A 306 3.92 -16.54 -35.35
N ALA A 307 3.64 -16.59 -34.04
CA ALA A 307 3.55 -17.85 -33.33
C ALA A 307 2.43 -18.74 -33.91
N LEU A 308 1.22 -18.21 -34.15
CA LEU A 308 0.13 -18.97 -34.76
C LEU A 308 0.40 -19.37 -36.22
N GLU A 309 1.06 -18.51 -36.99
CA GLU A 309 1.49 -18.81 -38.36
C GLU A 309 2.49 -19.97 -38.37
N ALA A 310 3.45 -20.00 -37.45
CA ALA A 310 4.42 -21.09 -37.31
C ALA A 310 3.75 -22.43 -36.98
N TYR A 311 2.64 -22.42 -36.24
CA TYR A 311 1.82 -23.61 -36.00
C TYR A 311 0.92 -23.99 -37.19
N GLY A 312 0.80 -23.14 -38.22
CA GLY A 312 -0.15 -23.34 -39.32
C GLY A 312 -1.61 -23.20 -38.90
N ALA A 313 -1.90 -22.49 -37.80
CA ALA A 313 -3.23 -22.36 -37.23
C ALA A 313 -4.08 -21.30 -37.97
N ALA A 314 -4.29 -21.49 -39.27
CA ALA A 314 -4.91 -20.52 -40.17
C ALA A 314 -6.33 -20.10 -39.74
N TYR A 315 -7.18 -21.05 -39.34
CA TYR A 315 -8.55 -20.76 -38.89
C TYR A 315 -8.58 -19.96 -37.57
N THR A 316 -7.74 -20.34 -36.60
CA THR A 316 -7.61 -19.61 -35.33
C THR A 316 -7.13 -18.18 -35.56
N LEU A 317 -6.14 -18.01 -36.44
CA LEU A 317 -5.61 -16.69 -36.78
C LEU A 317 -6.66 -15.83 -37.49
N GLN A 318 -7.38 -16.41 -38.46
CA GLN A 318 -8.47 -15.74 -39.17
C GLN A 318 -9.55 -15.27 -38.19
N GLU A 319 -9.95 -16.12 -37.24
CA GLU A 319 -10.94 -15.76 -36.22
C GLU A 319 -10.46 -14.61 -35.32
N MET A 320 -9.21 -14.68 -34.84
CA MET A 320 -8.63 -13.66 -33.95
C MET A 320 -8.52 -12.29 -34.64
N LEU A 321 -8.15 -12.26 -35.92
CA LEU A 321 -7.93 -11.02 -36.67
C LEU A 321 -9.20 -10.43 -37.28
N THR A 322 -10.28 -11.20 -37.44
CA THR A 322 -11.53 -10.73 -38.06
C THR A 322 -12.66 -10.62 -37.04
N VAL A 323 -13.42 -11.69 -36.83
CA VAL A 323 -14.67 -11.71 -36.07
C VAL A 323 -14.50 -11.40 -34.59
N LYS A 324 -13.33 -11.67 -34.00
CA LYS A 324 -13.02 -11.31 -32.60
C LYS A 324 -12.49 -9.88 -32.45
N SER A 325 -12.19 -9.20 -33.56
CA SER A 325 -11.59 -7.87 -33.60
C SER A 325 -12.55 -6.85 -34.22
N ASP A 326 -12.43 -6.58 -35.51
CA ASP A 326 -12.98 -5.41 -36.19
C ASP A 326 -13.93 -5.73 -37.37
N ASP A 327 -14.26 -7.01 -37.59
CA ASP A 327 -15.37 -7.36 -38.49
C ASP A 327 -16.72 -7.15 -37.78
N VAL A 328 -17.35 -6.00 -38.08
CA VAL A 328 -18.61 -5.56 -37.46
C VAL A 328 -19.78 -6.51 -37.74
N ALA A 329 -19.86 -7.03 -38.96
CA ALA A 329 -20.94 -7.94 -39.36
C ALA A 329 -20.66 -9.36 -38.84
N GLY A 330 -19.42 -9.83 -39.00
CA GLY A 330 -18.99 -11.16 -38.57
C GLY A 330 -19.11 -11.36 -37.06
N ARG A 331 -18.71 -10.38 -36.23
CA ARG A 331 -18.78 -10.51 -34.77
C ARG A 331 -20.21 -10.71 -34.26
N THR A 332 -21.18 -10.04 -34.88
CA THR A 332 -22.61 -10.14 -34.49
C THR A 332 -23.16 -11.51 -34.86
N LYS A 333 -22.89 -11.96 -36.10
CA LYS A 333 -23.30 -13.29 -36.58
C LYS A 333 -22.69 -14.42 -35.75
N VAL A 334 -21.39 -14.34 -35.44
CA VAL A 334 -20.70 -15.35 -34.63
C VAL A 334 -21.31 -15.42 -33.24
N TYR A 335 -21.62 -14.29 -32.61
CA TYR A 335 -22.30 -14.28 -31.32
C TYR A 335 -23.68 -14.93 -31.39
N GLU A 336 -24.50 -14.59 -32.41
CA GLU A 336 -25.80 -15.22 -32.61
C GLU A 336 -25.69 -16.74 -32.85
N SER A 337 -24.71 -17.16 -33.64
CA SER A 337 -24.47 -18.58 -33.96
C SER A 337 -24.09 -19.36 -32.70
N ILE A 338 -23.19 -18.82 -31.86
CA ILE A 338 -22.81 -19.42 -30.58
C ILE A 338 -24.02 -19.56 -29.65
N VAL A 339 -24.89 -18.54 -29.59
CA VAL A 339 -26.11 -18.58 -28.76
C VAL A 339 -27.12 -19.60 -29.27
N ARG A 340 -27.21 -19.80 -30.60
CA ARG A 340 -28.08 -20.81 -31.23
C ARG A 340 -27.51 -22.22 -31.23
N GLY A 341 -26.22 -22.38 -30.92
CA GLY A 341 -25.51 -23.66 -31.03
C GLY A 341 -25.26 -24.07 -32.48
N GLU A 342 -25.16 -23.10 -33.39
CA GLU A 342 -24.82 -23.30 -34.80
C GLU A 342 -23.33 -22.99 -35.02
N ASP A 343 -22.64 -23.82 -35.80
CA ASP A 343 -21.20 -23.67 -36.09
C ASP A 343 -20.93 -22.88 -37.38
N SER A 344 -21.88 -22.03 -37.82
CA SER A 344 -21.71 -21.25 -39.04
C SER A 344 -20.70 -20.11 -38.84
N PHE A 345 -19.64 -20.12 -39.64
CA PHE A 345 -18.56 -19.14 -39.58
C PHE A 345 -18.41 -18.41 -40.91
N GLU A 346 -18.63 -17.10 -40.90
CA GLU A 346 -18.38 -16.21 -42.04
C GLU A 346 -17.46 -15.07 -41.59
N SER A 347 -16.26 -15.00 -42.17
CA SER A 347 -15.34 -13.86 -41.98
C SER A 347 -15.44 -12.89 -43.15
N GLY A 348 -15.65 -11.62 -42.83
CA GLY A 348 -15.58 -10.50 -43.76
C GLY A 348 -14.18 -9.88 -43.85
N ILE A 349 -14.12 -8.70 -44.47
CA ILE A 349 -12.92 -7.86 -44.54
C ILE A 349 -12.85 -7.03 -43.24
N PRO A 350 -11.70 -6.99 -42.55
CA PRO A 350 -11.45 -6.12 -41.40
C PRO A 350 -11.76 -4.64 -41.69
N GLU A 351 -12.41 -3.95 -40.75
CA GLU A 351 -12.71 -2.53 -40.94
C GLU A 351 -11.43 -1.68 -40.96
N SER A 352 -10.39 -2.06 -40.22
CA SER A 352 -9.08 -1.41 -40.28
C SER A 352 -8.47 -1.38 -41.68
N PHE A 353 -8.71 -2.42 -42.49
CA PHE A 353 -8.28 -2.46 -43.89
C PHE A 353 -9.07 -1.45 -44.75
N ASN A 354 -10.39 -1.32 -44.51
CA ASN A 354 -11.20 -0.31 -45.18
C ASN A 354 -10.73 1.11 -44.85
N VAL A 355 -10.40 1.37 -43.58
CA VAL A 355 -9.82 2.65 -43.15
C VAL A 355 -8.52 2.94 -43.89
N LEU A 356 -7.60 1.96 -43.94
CA LEU A 356 -6.32 2.11 -44.67
C LEU A 356 -6.54 2.44 -46.17
N VAL A 357 -7.49 1.78 -46.84
CA VAL A 357 -7.81 2.06 -48.24
C VAL A 357 -8.33 3.50 -48.42
N LYS A 358 -9.15 3.99 -47.48
CA LYS A 358 -9.65 5.38 -47.52
C LYS A 358 -8.54 6.39 -47.24
N GLU A 359 -7.62 6.10 -46.33
CA GLU A 359 -6.45 6.95 -46.06
C GLU A 359 -5.55 7.06 -47.29
N MET A 360 -5.23 5.94 -47.96
CA MET A 360 -4.45 5.96 -49.21
C MET A 360 -5.15 6.77 -50.31
N ARG A 361 -6.47 6.64 -50.47
CA ARG A 361 -7.23 7.43 -51.45
C ARG A 361 -7.22 8.93 -51.14
N SER A 362 -7.19 9.31 -49.87
CA SER A 362 -7.11 10.72 -49.47
C SER A 362 -5.79 11.39 -49.88
N LEU A 363 -4.73 10.61 -50.09
CA LEU A 363 -3.44 11.06 -50.61
C LEU A 363 -3.42 11.23 -52.14
N GLY A 364 -4.53 11.01 -52.83
CA GLY A 364 -4.60 11.04 -54.29
C GLY A 364 -4.15 9.75 -54.98
N LEU A 365 -3.97 8.66 -54.24
CA LEU A 365 -3.66 7.34 -54.81
C LEU A 365 -4.95 6.61 -55.20
N ASN A 366 -5.00 6.07 -56.43
CA ASN A 366 -6.12 5.22 -56.82
C ASN A 366 -5.89 3.77 -56.36
N VAL A 367 -6.64 3.34 -55.34
CA VAL A 367 -6.58 1.97 -54.79
C VAL A 367 -7.94 1.31 -54.89
N GLU A 368 -8.05 0.18 -55.59
CA GLU A 368 -9.30 -0.58 -55.76
C GLU A 368 -9.10 -2.06 -55.45
N LEU A 369 -10.13 -2.69 -54.87
CA LEU A 369 -10.18 -4.13 -54.65
C LEU A 369 -10.65 -4.81 -55.93
N VAL A 370 -9.74 -5.49 -56.62
CA VAL A 370 -10.03 -6.20 -57.88
C VAL A 370 -10.36 -7.66 -57.57
N ASN A 371 -11.53 -8.12 -57.99
CA ASN A 371 -11.88 -9.53 -57.93
C ASN A 371 -11.32 -10.27 -59.15
N SER A 372 -10.31 -11.11 -58.95
CA SER A 372 -9.59 -11.82 -60.01
C SER A 372 -10.48 -12.80 -60.81
N LYS A 373 -11.65 -13.18 -60.30
CA LYS A 373 -12.60 -14.07 -61.00
C LYS A 373 -13.44 -13.37 -62.07
N THR A 374 -13.51 -12.04 -62.04
CA THR A 374 -14.17 -11.22 -63.06
C THR A 374 -13.11 -10.35 -63.72
N GLY A 375 -12.46 -10.89 -64.75
CA GLY A 375 -11.48 -10.16 -65.55
C GLY A 375 -12.11 -8.92 -66.20
N ARG A 376 -12.01 -7.78 -65.54
CA ARG A 376 -12.12 -6.47 -66.19
C ARG A 376 -10.71 -6.03 -66.54
N ASN A 377 -10.45 -5.95 -67.84
CA ASN A 377 -9.34 -5.17 -68.38
C ASN A 377 -9.41 -3.79 -67.75
N VAL A 378 -8.42 -3.45 -66.94
CA VAL A 378 -8.21 -2.08 -66.48
C VAL A 378 -7.75 -1.31 -67.71
N SER A 379 -8.69 -0.70 -68.43
CA SER A 379 -8.37 0.31 -69.44
C SER A 379 -7.59 1.42 -68.74
N PRO A 380 -6.42 1.86 -69.23
CA PRO A 380 -5.78 3.06 -68.71
C PRO A 380 -6.78 4.20 -68.90
N GLY A 381 -7.16 4.86 -67.81
CA GLY A 381 -8.19 5.89 -67.82
C GLY A 381 -7.98 6.89 -68.95
N THR A 382 -9.02 7.12 -69.73
CA THR A 382 -9.13 8.25 -70.65
C THR A 382 -8.79 9.51 -69.85
N ARG A 383 -7.75 10.24 -70.25
CA ARG A 383 -7.49 11.59 -69.72
C ARG A 383 -8.70 12.45 -70.08
N GLU A 384 -9.65 12.59 -69.16
CA GLU A 384 -10.57 13.71 -69.21
C GLU A 384 -9.75 14.98 -69.01
N ASN A 385 -9.82 15.86 -70.01
CA ASN A 385 -9.21 17.18 -69.96
C ASN A 385 -9.78 17.92 -68.75
N LEU A 386 -8.96 18.10 -67.72
CA LEU A 386 -9.20 19.10 -66.69
C LEU A 386 -9.30 20.47 -67.38
N PRO A 387 -10.38 21.24 -67.19
CA PRO A 387 -10.39 22.62 -67.65
C PRO A 387 -9.28 23.39 -66.92
N ALA A 388 -8.54 24.20 -67.67
CA ALA A 388 -7.52 25.07 -67.13
C ALA A 388 -8.13 25.95 -66.03
N ALA A 389 -7.46 26.01 -64.90
CA ALA A 389 -7.84 26.85 -63.77
C ALA A 389 -7.78 28.33 -64.18
N GLU A 390 -8.84 29.07 -63.86
CA GLU A 390 -8.79 30.52 -63.54
C GLU A 390 -8.87 30.69 -62.02
#